data_AF-A0A497HKH3-F1
#
_entry.id   AF-A0A497HKH3-F1
#
_cell.length_a   1.000
_cell.length_b   1.000
_cell.length_c   1.000
_cell.angle_alpha   90.00
_cell.angle_beta   90.00
_cell.angle_gamma   90.00
#
_symmetry.space_group_name_H-M   'P 1'
#
loop_
_entity.id
_entity.type
_entity.pdbx_description
1 polymer ?
#
loop_
_entity_poly.entity_id
_entity_poly.type
_entity_poly.pdbx_seq_one_letter_code
_entity_poly.pdbx_strand_id
1 'polypeptide(L)'
;MVYAFVGMPCQIEGLRKLQYVLEEEWAKDIELTIGLFCRENWVFSCFRALIEDDFGIDMKEIEKFDIKKGKIVIKRKGGEITKIPLKASKPYVRINCKVCFDFAAELADISVGSVDSPNGWSTVIVRTEKGMKILKEAEKEGYIEVKLLDNPKLTIKLSTEKKEEALKESLLRKEYGFEIKHFKTYDLSFEEIKSQASGKNFDNLVEEVIDAGACTSCGTCSAACDKGILVIQYARPELEGECPKDCNLCYLACPRVALPKREIENNIFFNATKDEGFGKYIDIFSVRATDEEILKKAQDGGAVTAILSYALEKGIIDGVISIKSDDWKPVPVISKNREELLNTAGTIYSSSTPLPLLKKVKK
;
A
#
# COMPACT_ATOMS: atom_id res chain seq x y z
N MET A 1 1.49 -21.95 9.09
CA MET A 1 0.57 -20.98 8.48
C MET A 1 1.37 -19.91 7.78
N VAL A 2 1.00 -19.59 6.55
CA VAL A 2 1.65 -18.63 5.65
C VAL A 2 0.56 -17.69 5.13
N TYR A 3 0.87 -16.41 4.98
CA TYR A 3 -0.14 -15.42 4.61
C TYR A 3 0.31 -14.57 3.42
N ALA A 4 -0.67 -14.02 2.70
CA ALA A 4 -0.45 -12.92 1.78
C ALA A 4 -0.83 -11.58 2.42
N PHE A 5 -0.21 -10.51 1.95
CA PHE A 5 -0.49 -9.13 2.36
C PHE A 5 -0.79 -8.25 1.15
N VAL A 6 -1.94 -7.57 1.16
CA VAL A 6 -2.31 -6.57 0.18
C VAL A 6 -2.16 -5.18 0.80
N GLY A 7 -1.35 -4.32 0.18
CA GLY A 7 -1.10 -3.00 0.73
C GLY A 7 -0.68 -1.95 -0.29
N MET A 8 -0.84 -0.69 0.09
CA MET A 8 -0.28 0.45 -0.62
C MET A 8 1.26 0.50 -0.45
N PRO A 9 1.99 1.30 -1.24
CA PRO A 9 3.45 1.34 -1.19
C PRO A 9 4.01 1.56 0.21
N CYS A 10 3.47 2.53 0.96
CA CYS A 10 3.91 2.83 2.31
C CYS A 10 3.66 1.71 3.34
N GLN A 11 2.65 0.85 3.09
CA GLN A 11 2.38 -0.33 3.92
C GLN A 11 3.33 -1.47 3.55
N ILE A 12 3.64 -1.65 2.26
CA ILE A 12 4.64 -2.63 1.79
C ILE A 12 6.04 -2.26 2.32
N GLU A 13 6.45 -1.00 2.23
CA GLU A 13 7.69 -0.49 2.83
C GLU A 13 7.75 -0.81 4.33
N GLY A 14 6.66 -0.58 5.05
CA GLY A 14 6.54 -0.89 6.47
C GLY A 14 6.67 -2.38 6.77
N LEU A 15 6.01 -3.24 5.99
CA LEU A 15 6.15 -4.69 6.11
C LEU A 15 7.60 -5.13 5.87
N ARG A 16 8.27 -4.61 4.83
CA ARG A 16 9.68 -4.98 4.54
C ARG A 16 10.63 -4.52 5.64
N LYS A 17 10.38 -3.37 6.29
CA LYS A 17 11.13 -2.94 7.48
C LYS A 17 11.01 -3.95 8.62
N LEU A 18 9.80 -4.48 8.88
CA LEU A 18 9.58 -5.50 9.90
C LEU A 18 10.31 -6.81 9.56
N GLN A 19 10.26 -7.22 8.29
CA GLN A 19 10.88 -8.47 7.82
C GLN A 19 12.41 -8.45 7.83
N TYR A 20 13.03 -7.35 7.39
CA TYR A 20 14.47 -7.31 7.09
C TYR A 20 15.30 -6.47 8.07
N VAL A 21 14.71 -5.44 8.67
CA VAL A 21 15.46 -4.55 9.59
C VAL A 21 15.26 -4.96 11.05
N LEU A 22 14.01 -5.20 11.44
CA LEU A 22 13.69 -5.72 12.78
C LEU A 22 13.74 -7.24 12.84
N GLU A 23 13.71 -7.91 11.68
CA GLU A 23 13.81 -9.37 11.56
C GLU A 23 12.71 -10.12 12.32
N GLU A 24 11.52 -9.51 12.41
CA GLU A 24 10.35 -10.05 13.12
C GLU A 24 9.87 -11.36 12.48
N GLU A 25 9.91 -12.46 13.24
CA GLU A 25 9.54 -13.80 12.74
C GLU A 25 8.10 -13.86 12.20
N TRP A 26 7.14 -13.23 12.91
CA TRP A 26 5.74 -13.18 12.47
C TRP A 26 5.54 -12.34 11.20
N ALA A 27 6.47 -11.42 10.88
CA ALA A 27 6.43 -10.69 9.62
C ALA A 27 6.93 -11.54 8.45
N LYS A 28 7.84 -12.50 8.72
CA LYS A 28 8.37 -13.45 7.73
C LYS A 28 7.33 -14.49 7.30
N ASP A 29 6.29 -14.72 8.12
CA ASP A 29 5.13 -15.54 7.75
C ASP A 29 4.29 -14.92 6.60
N ILE A 30 4.56 -13.66 6.22
CA ILE A 30 4.03 -13.07 4.99
C ILE A 30 4.92 -13.46 3.81
N GLU A 31 4.55 -14.56 3.16
CA GLU A 31 5.29 -15.06 2.01
C GLU A 31 4.84 -14.45 0.69
N LEU A 32 3.68 -13.79 0.57
CA LEU A 32 3.28 -13.12 -0.67
C LEU A 32 2.82 -11.69 -0.42
N THR A 33 3.32 -10.75 -1.21
CA THR A 33 2.91 -9.34 -1.14
C THR A 33 2.34 -8.85 -2.47
N ILE A 34 1.11 -8.33 -2.44
CA ILE A 34 0.51 -7.62 -3.57
C ILE A 34 0.43 -6.13 -3.23
N GLY A 35 1.25 -5.35 -3.92
CA GLY A 35 1.31 -3.90 -3.80
C GLY A 35 0.31 -3.20 -4.72
N LEU A 36 -0.50 -2.28 -4.21
CA LEU A 36 -1.43 -1.51 -5.04
C LEU A 36 -0.78 -0.22 -5.55
N PHE A 37 -0.99 0.12 -6.82
CA PHE A 37 -0.60 1.44 -7.33
C PHE A 37 -1.35 2.53 -6.56
N CYS A 38 -0.62 3.57 -6.15
CA CYS A 38 -1.19 4.63 -5.32
C CYS A 38 -0.54 5.97 -5.66
N ARG A 39 -1.32 6.92 -6.18
CA ARG A 39 -0.84 8.32 -6.35
C ARG A 39 -1.02 9.09 -5.04
N GLU A 40 -2.24 9.11 -4.51
CA GLU A 40 -2.61 9.84 -3.31
C GLU A 40 -3.78 9.15 -2.59
N ASN A 41 -4.03 9.58 -1.36
CA ASN A 41 -5.08 9.01 -0.51
C ASN A 41 -5.69 10.14 0.35
N TRP A 42 -6.94 9.96 0.81
CA TRP A 42 -7.70 11.00 1.51
C TRP A 42 -7.94 10.66 2.98
N VAL A 43 -8.15 11.70 3.79
CA VAL A 43 -8.72 11.53 5.12
C VAL A 43 -10.20 11.17 4.96
N PHE A 44 -10.61 10.03 5.52
CA PHE A 44 -11.95 9.47 5.29
C PHE A 44 -13.09 10.44 5.62
N SER A 45 -13.05 11.06 6.80
CA SER A 45 -14.09 12.03 7.22
C SER A 45 -14.18 13.22 6.27
N CYS A 46 -13.04 13.72 5.80
CA CYS A 46 -12.99 14.83 4.85
C CYS A 46 -13.45 14.41 3.44
N PHE A 47 -13.11 13.21 3.00
CA PHE A 47 -13.59 12.67 1.74
C PHE A 47 -15.10 12.46 1.78
N ARG A 48 -15.63 11.92 2.89
CA ARG A 48 -17.07 11.81 3.12
C ARG A 48 -17.76 13.17 3.08
N ALA A 49 -17.25 14.15 3.82
CA ALA A 49 -17.79 15.52 3.82
C ALA A 49 -17.79 16.15 2.42
N LEU A 50 -16.72 15.98 1.63
CA LEU A 50 -16.71 16.39 0.22
C LEU A 50 -17.89 15.77 -0.55
N ILE A 51 -18.14 14.47 -0.39
CA ILE A 51 -19.19 13.79 -1.17
C ILE A 51 -20.60 14.16 -0.68
N GLU A 52 -20.82 14.16 0.62
CA GLU A 52 -22.13 14.39 1.25
C GLU A 52 -22.48 15.87 1.31
N ASP A 53 -21.59 16.71 1.85
CA ASP A 53 -21.87 18.12 2.15
C ASP A 53 -21.67 19.02 0.92
N ASP A 54 -20.55 18.87 0.20
CA ASP A 54 -20.25 19.76 -0.93
C ASP A 54 -21.01 19.36 -2.21
N PHE A 55 -21.27 18.06 -2.40
CA PHE A 55 -21.89 17.52 -3.61
C PHE A 55 -23.27 16.86 -3.40
N GLY A 56 -23.76 16.77 -2.16
CA GLY A 56 -25.13 16.34 -1.86
C GLY A 56 -25.40 14.87 -2.19
N ILE A 57 -24.39 14.00 -2.12
CA ILE A 57 -24.51 12.58 -2.48
C ILE A 57 -24.43 11.73 -1.20
N ASP A 58 -25.50 11.02 -0.85
CA ASP A 58 -25.50 10.09 0.28
C ASP A 58 -24.54 8.92 0.00
N MET A 59 -23.55 8.72 0.86
CA MET A 59 -22.58 7.62 0.75
C MET A 59 -23.26 6.24 0.70
N LYS A 60 -24.44 6.09 1.31
CA LYS A 60 -25.22 4.84 1.29
C LYS A 60 -25.80 4.51 -0.08
N GLU A 61 -25.94 5.49 -0.96
CA GLU A 61 -26.40 5.29 -2.33
C GLU A 61 -25.27 4.90 -3.27
N ILE A 62 -24.01 4.99 -2.83
CA ILE A 62 -22.86 4.72 -3.68
C ILE A 62 -22.61 3.20 -3.75
N GLU A 63 -22.37 2.70 -4.94
CA GLU A 63 -21.96 1.32 -5.22
C GLU A 63 -20.45 1.23 -5.47
N LYS A 64 -19.87 2.23 -6.15
CA LYS A 64 -18.47 2.21 -6.57
C LYS A 64 -17.89 3.62 -6.74
N PHE A 65 -16.66 3.82 -6.26
CA PHE A 65 -15.83 4.96 -6.62
C PHE A 65 -14.81 4.57 -7.68
N ASP A 66 -14.39 5.52 -8.50
CA ASP A 66 -13.29 5.38 -9.45
C ASP A 66 -12.60 6.73 -9.67
N ILE A 67 -11.34 6.72 -10.10
CA ILE A 67 -10.60 7.93 -10.48
C ILE A 67 -10.11 7.77 -11.91
N LYS A 68 -10.78 8.47 -12.84
CA LYS A 68 -10.48 8.39 -14.27
C LYS A 68 -10.42 9.79 -14.88
N LYS A 69 -9.35 10.06 -15.64
CA LYS A 69 -9.16 11.29 -16.43
C LYS A 69 -9.36 12.57 -15.60
N GLY A 70 -8.80 12.60 -14.39
CA GLY A 70 -8.87 13.76 -13.49
C GLY A 70 -10.25 14.00 -12.84
N LYS A 71 -11.10 12.97 -12.79
CA LYS A 71 -12.41 13.03 -12.14
C LYS A 71 -12.57 11.86 -11.17
N ILE A 72 -13.22 12.13 -10.04
CA ILE A 72 -13.80 11.10 -9.17
C ILE A 72 -15.13 10.72 -9.84
N VAL A 73 -15.26 9.46 -10.21
CA VAL A 73 -16.46 8.88 -10.83
C VAL A 73 -17.17 8.07 -9.77
N ILE A 74 -18.45 8.36 -9.57
CA ILE A 74 -19.28 7.75 -8.54
C ILE A 74 -20.39 7.01 -9.26
N LYS A 75 -20.44 5.69 -9.11
CA LYS A 75 -21.56 4.88 -9.56
C LYS A 75 -22.50 4.67 -8.38
N ARG A 76 -23.75 5.08 -8.50
CA ARG A 76 -24.79 4.91 -7.49
C ARG A 76 -25.57 3.61 -7.71
N LYS A 77 -26.25 3.14 -6.67
CA LYS A 77 -27.25 2.08 -6.72
C LYS A 77 -28.30 2.45 -7.78
N GLY A 78 -28.60 1.53 -8.69
CA GLY A 78 -29.46 1.80 -9.86
C GLY A 78 -28.71 2.26 -11.11
N GLY A 79 -27.39 2.47 -11.04
CA GLY A 79 -26.52 2.66 -12.20
C GLY A 79 -26.28 4.11 -12.63
N GLU A 80 -26.80 5.10 -11.90
CA GLU A 80 -26.49 6.51 -12.14
C GLU A 80 -24.98 6.78 -11.96
N ILE A 81 -24.40 7.61 -12.83
CA ILE A 81 -22.98 7.99 -12.77
C ILE A 81 -22.86 9.50 -12.54
N THR A 82 -22.30 9.88 -11.39
CA THR A 82 -21.92 11.26 -11.07
C THR A 82 -20.41 11.43 -11.23
N LYS A 83 -19.95 12.62 -11.65
CA LYS A 83 -18.52 12.91 -11.83
C LYS A 83 -18.15 14.21 -11.15
N ILE A 84 -17.20 14.14 -10.21
CA ILE A 84 -16.67 15.28 -9.47
C ILE A 84 -15.25 15.58 -9.98
N PRO A 85 -14.86 16.85 -10.19
CA PRO A 85 -13.48 17.19 -10.53
C PRO A 85 -12.51 16.73 -9.43
N LEU A 86 -11.46 15.97 -9.77
CA LEU A 86 -10.48 15.49 -8.79
C LEU A 86 -9.81 16.66 -8.05
N LYS A 87 -9.67 17.82 -8.71
CA LYS A 87 -9.14 19.05 -8.11
C LYS A 87 -9.91 19.50 -6.86
N ALA A 88 -11.23 19.29 -6.81
CA ALA A 88 -12.05 19.65 -5.64
C ALA A 88 -11.65 18.84 -4.39
N SER A 89 -11.13 17.62 -4.59
CA SER A 89 -10.71 16.76 -3.49
C SER A 89 -9.30 17.06 -2.96
N LYS A 90 -8.51 17.88 -3.65
CA LYS A 90 -7.10 18.12 -3.34
C LYS A 90 -6.84 18.69 -1.93
N PRO A 91 -7.68 19.58 -1.37
CA PRO A 91 -7.53 20.03 0.01
C PRO A 91 -7.64 18.92 1.06
N TYR A 92 -8.32 17.81 0.73
CA TYR A 92 -8.58 16.69 1.64
C TYR A 92 -7.61 15.51 1.45
N VAL A 93 -6.67 15.65 0.51
CA VAL A 93 -5.57 14.69 0.31
C VAL A 93 -4.67 14.73 1.53
N ARG A 94 -4.27 13.55 2.00
CA ARG A 94 -3.38 13.45 3.15
C ARG A 94 -2.03 14.12 2.87
N ILE A 95 -1.60 15.00 3.78
CA ILE A 95 -0.36 15.77 3.62
C ILE A 95 0.89 14.90 3.45
N ASN A 96 0.92 13.69 4.05
CA ASN A 96 2.03 12.74 3.90
C ASN A 96 2.13 12.14 2.49
N CYS A 97 1.04 12.10 1.71
CA CYS A 97 1.10 11.62 0.33
C CYS A 97 1.93 12.55 -0.57
N LYS A 98 2.02 13.84 -0.22
CA LYS A 98 2.80 14.82 -0.97
C LYS A 98 4.31 14.62 -0.86
N VAL A 99 4.79 13.81 0.08
CA VAL A 99 6.21 13.48 0.27
C VAL A 99 6.48 11.99 0.06
N CYS A 100 5.61 11.31 -0.69
CA CYS A 100 5.73 9.88 -0.97
C CYS A 100 6.40 9.65 -2.33
N PHE A 101 7.52 8.92 -2.33
CA PHE A 101 8.35 8.65 -3.51
C PHE A 101 8.06 7.32 -4.20
N ASP A 102 6.98 6.63 -3.84
CA ASP A 102 6.62 5.33 -4.40
C ASP A 102 5.18 5.35 -4.91
N PHE A 103 5.01 5.15 -6.22
CA PHE A 103 3.72 5.00 -6.88
C PHE A 103 3.32 3.54 -7.05
N ALA A 104 4.26 2.68 -7.44
CA ALA A 104 4.01 1.35 -7.98
C ALA A 104 4.31 0.23 -6.98
N ALA A 105 4.43 0.53 -5.69
CA ALA A 105 4.75 -0.41 -4.62
C ALA A 105 6.01 -1.22 -4.93
N GLU A 106 7.14 -0.52 -5.04
CA GLU A 106 8.38 -1.01 -5.65
C GLU A 106 9.02 -2.18 -4.89
N LEU A 107 8.60 -2.45 -3.65
CA LEU A 107 9.10 -3.54 -2.80
C LEU A 107 8.13 -4.73 -2.66
N ALA A 108 7.07 -4.78 -3.46
CA ALA A 108 6.12 -5.91 -3.46
C ALA A 108 6.63 -7.08 -4.32
N ASP A 109 6.01 -8.26 -4.20
CA ASP A 109 6.25 -9.40 -5.10
C ASP A 109 5.53 -9.19 -6.44
N ILE A 110 4.31 -8.69 -6.36
CA ILE A 110 3.46 -8.31 -7.48
C ILE A 110 2.90 -6.92 -7.19
N SER A 111 2.89 -6.03 -8.18
CA SER A 111 2.27 -4.72 -8.06
C SER A 111 1.15 -4.54 -9.06
N VAL A 112 0.00 -4.02 -8.64
CA VAL A 112 -1.24 -4.00 -9.44
C VAL A 112 -1.86 -2.61 -9.45
N GLY A 113 -2.24 -2.15 -10.64
CA GLY A 113 -3.05 -0.95 -10.84
C GLY A 113 -3.85 -1.00 -12.13
N SER A 114 -4.54 0.08 -12.48
CA SER A 114 -5.44 0.12 -13.65
C SER A 114 -4.87 0.86 -14.87
N VAL A 115 -3.81 1.64 -14.69
CA VAL A 115 -3.20 2.47 -15.77
C VAL A 115 -2.48 1.62 -16.81
N ASP A 116 -2.43 2.05 -18.06
CA ASP A 116 -1.89 1.33 -19.25
C ASP A 116 -2.65 0.07 -19.71
N SER A 117 -3.47 -0.54 -18.85
CA SER A 117 -4.33 -1.66 -19.24
C SER A 117 -5.69 -1.19 -19.81
N PRO A 118 -6.30 -1.96 -20.72
CA PRO A 118 -7.67 -1.71 -21.17
C PRO A 118 -8.70 -1.74 -20.03
N ASN A 119 -9.86 -1.12 -20.24
CA ASN A 119 -10.97 -1.23 -19.29
C ASN A 119 -11.31 -2.70 -19.01
N GLY A 120 -11.48 -3.04 -17.73
CA GLY A 120 -11.72 -4.41 -17.31
C GLY A 120 -10.46 -5.28 -17.25
N TRP A 121 -9.27 -4.70 -17.36
CA TRP A 121 -7.98 -5.34 -17.13
C TRP A 121 -7.17 -4.53 -16.10
N SER A 122 -6.27 -5.20 -15.40
CA SER A 122 -5.31 -4.57 -14.47
C SER A 122 -3.91 -4.67 -15.04
N THR A 123 -3.12 -3.61 -14.90
CA THR A 123 -1.67 -3.68 -15.12
C THR A 123 -1.02 -4.33 -13.90
N VAL A 124 -0.25 -5.38 -14.16
CA VAL A 124 0.45 -6.19 -13.17
C VAL A 124 1.94 -6.16 -13.47
N ILE A 125 2.71 -5.57 -12.56
CA ILE A 125 4.17 -5.60 -12.58
C ILE A 125 4.62 -6.73 -11.67
N VAL A 126 5.23 -7.76 -12.24
CA VAL A 126 5.79 -8.88 -11.48
C VAL A 126 7.22 -8.54 -11.11
N ARG A 127 7.57 -8.63 -9.83
CA ARG A 127 8.89 -8.20 -9.33
C ARG A 127 9.77 -9.33 -8.80
N THR A 128 9.15 -10.40 -8.27
CA THR A 128 9.88 -11.57 -7.75
C THR A 128 9.56 -12.83 -8.53
N GLU A 129 10.49 -13.79 -8.54
CA GLU A 129 10.31 -15.11 -9.17
C GLU A 129 9.09 -15.85 -8.60
N LYS A 130 8.86 -15.70 -7.28
CA LYS A 130 7.66 -16.19 -6.60
C LYS A 130 6.38 -15.54 -7.14
N GLY A 131 6.38 -14.22 -7.34
CA GLY A 131 5.27 -13.52 -7.98
C GLY A 131 5.01 -14.04 -9.41
N MET A 132 6.08 -14.28 -10.17
CA MET A 132 6.00 -14.83 -11.52
C MET A 132 5.42 -16.24 -11.55
N LYS A 133 5.87 -17.10 -10.64
CA LYS A 133 5.39 -18.47 -10.50
C LYS A 133 3.88 -18.49 -10.23
N ILE A 134 3.43 -17.74 -9.24
CA ILE A 134 2.00 -17.68 -8.87
C ILE A 134 1.16 -17.15 -10.04
N LEU A 135 1.62 -16.11 -10.73
CA LEU A 135 0.89 -15.57 -11.88
C LEU A 135 0.73 -16.62 -12.99
N LYS A 136 1.81 -17.30 -13.37
CA LYS A 136 1.80 -18.34 -14.42
C LYS A 136 0.93 -19.53 -14.05
N GLU A 137 0.98 -19.97 -12.79
CA GLU A 137 0.17 -21.10 -12.33
C GLU A 137 -1.32 -20.72 -12.25
N ALA A 138 -1.65 -19.51 -11.77
CA ALA A 138 -3.03 -19.00 -11.78
C ALA A 138 -3.60 -18.86 -13.20
N GLU A 139 -2.79 -18.44 -14.17
CA GLU A 139 -3.18 -18.40 -15.59
C GLU A 139 -3.42 -19.80 -16.14
N LYS A 140 -2.47 -20.72 -15.93
CA LYS A 140 -2.56 -22.11 -16.39
C LYS A 140 -3.81 -22.82 -15.86
N GLU A 141 -4.19 -22.51 -14.63
CA GLU A 141 -5.38 -23.07 -13.98
C GLU A 141 -6.67 -22.29 -14.27
N GLY A 142 -6.59 -21.25 -15.10
CA GLY A 142 -7.77 -20.55 -15.62
C GLY A 142 -8.42 -19.57 -14.64
N TYR A 143 -7.72 -19.11 -13.60
CA TYR A 143 -8.22 -18.07 -12.67
C TYR A 143 -8.10 -16.67 -13.29
N ILE A 144 -7.13 -16.50 -14.17
CA ILE A 144 -6.82 -15.24 -14.83
C ILE A 144 -6.47 -15.45 -16.31
N GLU A 145 -6.75 -14.44 -17.12
CA GLU A 145 -6.18 -14.24 -18.44
C GLU A 145 -5.01 -13.26 -18.32
N VAL A 146 -3.90 -13.54 -19.02
CA VAL A 146 -2.71 -12.70 -19.02
C VAL A 146 -2.36 -12.30 -20.46
N LYS A 147 -1.96 -11.04 -20.64
CA LYS A 147 -1.41 -10.52 -21.90
C LYS A 147 -0.15 -9.75 -21.58
N LEU A 148 0.91 -9.96 -22.36
CA LEU A 148 2.12 -9.17 -22.24
C LEU A 148 1.78 -7.68 -22.45
N LEU A 149 2.32 -6.82 -21.58
CA LEU A 149 2.17 -5.38 -21.70
C LEU A 149 3.54 -4.74 -21.90
N ASP A 150 3.86 -4.48 -23.16
CA ASP A 150 5.09 -3.78 -23.50
C ASP A 150 4.97 -2.28 -23.22
N ASN A 151 6.00 -1.71 -22.59
CA ASN A 151 6.19 -0.26 -22.45
C ASN A 151 5.02 0.48 -21.76
N PRO A 152 4.88 0.39 -20.42
CA PRO A 152 3.81 1.03 -19.65
C PRO A 152 4.07 2.54 -19.48
N LYS A 153 3.90 3.30 -20.56
CA LYS A 153 4.25 4.73 -20.64
C LYS A 153 3.56 5.58 -19.57
N LEU A 154 2.28 5.33 -19.28
CA LEU A 154 1.55 6.13 -18.31
C LEU A 154 2.00 5.80 -16.88
N THR A 155 2.29 4.54 -16.59
CA THR A 155 2.85 4.09 -15.30
C THR A 155 4.19 4.77 -15.05
N ILE A 156 5.11 4.74 -16.02
CA ILE A 156 6.41 5.42 -15.93
C ILE A 156 6.20 6.91 -15.66
N LYS A 157 5.40 7.57 -16.50
CA LYS A 157 5.09 9.00 -16.36
C LYS A 157 4.54 9.35 -14.99
N LEU A 158 3.51 8.63 -14.52
CA LEU A 158 2.86 8.90 -13.24
C LEU A 158 3.78 8.63 -12.05
N SER A 159 4.66 7.63 -12.14
CA SER A 159 5.65 7.35 -11.11
C SER A 159 6.72 8.44 -11.03
N THR A 160 7.26 8.86 -12.19
CA THR A 160 8.25 9.94 -12.28
C THR A 160 7.70 11.26 -11.77
N GLU A 161 6.51 11.68 -12.24
CA GLU A 161 5.86 12.91 -11.77
C GLU A 161 5.63 12.88 -10.26
N LYS A 162 5.24 11.73 -9.70
CA LYS A 162 5.03 11.61 -8.25
C LYS A 162 6.34 11.85 -7.49
N LYS A 163 7.46 11.28 -7.95
CA LYS A 163 8.78 11.46 -7.33
C LYS A 163 9.26 12.91 -7.42
N GLU A 164 9.05 13.56 -8.57
CA GLU A 164 9.40 14.98 -8.78
C GLU A 164 8.57 15.91 -7.89
N GLU A 165 7.25 15.71 -7.83
CA GLU A 165 6.35 16.45 -6.94
C GLU A 165 6.74 16.25 -5.47
N ALA A 166 7.06 15.01 -5.08
CA ALA A 166 7.48 14.68 -3.73
C ALA A 166 8.81 15.32 -3.35
N LEU A 167 9.76 15.39 -4.28
CA LEU A 167 11.03 16.07 -4.08
C LEU A 167 10.80 17.57 -3.88
N LYS A 168 9.99 18.20 -4.73
CA LYS A 168 9.68 19.62 -4.63
C LYS A 168 9.03 19.97 -3.29
N GLU A 169 8.03 19.19 -2.87
CA GLU A 169 7.39 19.37 -1.57
C GLU A 169 8.38 19.15 -0.41
N SER A 170 9.25 18.14 -0.50
CA SER A 170 10.25 17.85 0.53
C SER A 170 11.26 18.99 0.70
N LEU A 171 11.67 19.62 -0.40
CA LEU A 171 12.55 20.80 -0.38
C LEU A 171 11.83 22.02 0.21
N LEU A 172 10.56 22.26 -0.16
CA LEU A 172 9.76 23.34 0.41
C LEU A 172 9.61 23.18 1.93
N ARG A 173 9.28 21.98 2.42
CA ARG A 173 9.17 21.72 3.87
C ARG A 173 10.46 21.97 4.61
N LYS A 174 11.61 21.68 3.99
CA LYS A 174 12.93 21.96 4.56
C LYS A 174 13.15 23.47 4.78
N GLU A 175 12.65 24.34 3.90
CA GLU A 175 12.71 25.80 4.07
C GLU A 175 11.93 26.26 5.31
N TYR A 176 10.90 25.52 5.72
CA TYR A 176 10.13 25.75 6.95
C TYR A 176 10.65 24.96 8.16
N GLY A 177 11.83 24.33 8.07
CA GLY A 177 12.45 23.60 9.17
C GLY A 177 12.04 22.13 9.31
N PHE A 178 11.20 21.61 8.41
CA PHE A 178 10.77 20.20 8.44
C PHE A 178 11.56 19.36 7.45
N GLU A 179 12.45 18.49 7.95
CA GLU A 179 13.26 17.63 7.08
C GLU A 179 12.58 16.29 6.78
N ILE A 180 12.40 15.98 5.49
CA ILE A 180 11.97 14.66 5.03
C ILE A 180 13.21 13.78 4.75
N LYS A 181 13.34 12.66 5.48
CA LYS A 181 14.58 11.88 5.54
C LYS A 181 14.60 10.61 4.68
N HIS A 182 13.52 9.82 4.70
CA HIS A 182 13.51 8.45 4.15
C HIS A 182 14.05 8.26 2.73
N PHE A 183 13.79 9.16 1.79
CA PHE A 183 14.27 8.98 0.40
C PHE A 183 15.80 9.16 0.27
N LYS A 184 16.43 9.84 1.24
CA LYS A 184 17.89 10.03 1.31
C LYS A 184 18.62 8.82 1.89
N THR A 185 17.88 7.89 2.51
CA THR A 185 18.45 6.72 3.18
C THR A 185 18.40 5.46 2.32
N TYR A 186 17.98 5.55 1.06
CA TYR A 186 17.81 4.38 0.18
C TYR A 186 19.10 3.56 -0.02
N ASP A 187 20.24 4.21 0.17
CA ASP A 187 21.57 3.66 -0.08
C ASP A 187 22.29 3.22 1.20
N LEU A 188 21.67 3.47 2.37
CA LEU A 188 22.22 3.05 3.65
C LEU A 188 21.96 1.56 3.87
N SER A 189 22.89 0.93 4.60
CA SER A 189 22.77 -0.43 5.07
C SER A 189 21.88 -0.57 6.32
N PHE A 190 21.48 -1.80 6.65
CA PHE A 190 20.71 -2.16 7.84
C PHE A 190 21.47 -1.79 9.11
N GLU A 191 22.79 -1.99 9.13
CA GLU A 191 23.64 -1.60 10.26
C GLU A 191 23.76 -0.09 10.41
N GLU A 192 23.89 0.65 9.30
CA GLU A 192 23.92 2.12 9.35
C GLU A 192 22.62 2.72 9.90
N ILE A 193 21.46 2.20 9.50
CA ILE A 193 20.18 2.69 10.03
C ILE A 193 19.94 2.27 11.48
N LYS A 194 20.39 1.07 11.89
CA LYS A 194 20.33 0.60 13.29
C LYS A 194 21.21 1.52 14.16
N SER A 195 22.40 1.86 13.68
CA SER A 195 23.30 2.82 14.33
C SER A 195 22.66 4.22 14.44
N GLN A 196 22.07 4.75 13.36
CA GLN A 196 21.38 6.05 13.39
C GLN A 196 20.15 6.09 14.30
N ALA A 197 19.50 4.96 14.54
CA ALA A 197 18.38 4.85 15.47
C ALA A 197 18.84 4.72 16.93
N SER A 198 20.12 4.48 17.20
CA SER A 198 20.64 4.37 18.57
C SER A 198 20.45 5.69 19.33
N GLY A 199 19.93 5.60 20.56
CA GLY A 199 19.60 6.77 21.38
C GLY A 199 18.38 7.57 20.92
N LYS A 200 17.66 7.11 19.89
CA LYS A 200 16.38 7.70 19.45
C LYS A 200 15.20 7.06 20.17
N ASN A 201 14.08 7.76 20.22
CA ASN A 201 12.88 7.27 20.90
C ASN A 201 11.59 7.72 20.16
N PHE A 202 10.45 7.56 20.82
CA PHE A 202 9.16 7.98 20.27
C PHE A 202 9.06 9.49 20.05
N ASP A 203 9.65 10.31 20.91
CA ASP A 203 9.61 11.77 20.77
C ASP A 203 10.35 12.21 19.50
N ASN A 204 11.49 11.57 19.18
CA ASN A 204 12.15 11.81 17.91
C ASN A 204 11.29 11.38 16.71
N LEU A 205 10.52 10.29 16.83
CA LEU A 205 9.59 9.88 15.77
C LEU A 205 8.47 10.93 15.59
N VAL A 206 7.97 11.49 16.69
CA VAL A 206 6.97 12.57 16.67
C VAL A 206 7.51 13.78 15.91
N GLU A 207 8.65 14.30 16.34
CA GLU A 207 9.27 15.49 15.75
C GLU A 207 9.63 15.29 14.27
N GLU A 208 10.37 14.21 13.97
CA GLU A 208 11.01 14.04 12.66
C GLU A 208 10.08 13.46 11.59
N VAL A 209 8.96 12.82 11.97
CA VAL A 209 8.05 12.17 11.01
C VAL A 209 6.61 12.65 11.16
N ILE A 210 6.08 12.69 12.37
CA ILE A 210 4.66 12.98 12.56
C ILE A 210 4.41 14.48 12.36
N ASP A 211 5.17 15.33 13.04
CA ASP A 211 5.02 16.79 12.97
C ASP A 211 5.56 17.36 11.66
N ALA A 212 6.55 16.70 11.05
CA ALA A 212 6.96 16.94 9.65
C ALA A 212 5.89 16.55 8.61
N GLY A 213 4.76 15.97 9.03
CA GLY A 213 3.65 15.60 8.18
C GLY A 213 3.98 14.46 7.20
N ALA A 214 4.92 13.57 7.56
CA ALA A 214 5.37 12.45 6.75
C ALA A 214 4.73 11.11 7.19
N CYS A 215 4.14 11.04 8.38
CA CYS A 215 3.48 9.83 8.90
C CYS A 215 2.34 9.35 7.99
N THR A 216 2.42 8.10 7.54
CA THR A 216 1.42 7.47 6.66
C THR A 216 0.37 6.66 7.41
N SER A 217 0.48 6.54 8.73
CA SER A 217 -0.46 5.76 9.58
C SER A 217 -0.55 4.29 9.17
N CYS A 218 0.51 3.75 8.54
CA CYS A 218 0.59 2.35 8.12
C CYS A 218 0.58 1.36 9.30
N GLY A 219 1.01 1.81 10.48
CA GLY A 219 1.00 1.04 11.72
C GLY A 219 2.25 0.22 11.99
N THR A 220 3.33 0.39 11.23
CA THR A 220 4.59 -0.34 11.45
C THR A 220 5.13 -0.14 12.86
N CYS A 221 5.11 1.10 13.36
CA CYS A 221 5.57 1.43 14.70
C CYS A 221 4.74 0.73 15.80
N SER A 222 3.41 0.68 15.62
CA SER A 222 2.50 -0.02 16.54
C SER A 222 2.72 -1.54 16.49
N ALA A 223 2.93 -2.11 15.30
CA ALA A 223 3.25 -3.52 15.14
C ALA A 223 4.58 -3.90 15.83
N ALA A 224 5.62 -3.07 15.64
CA ALA A 224 6.94 -3.23 16.27
C ALA A 224 6.96 -2.98 17.78
N CYS A 225 5.88 -2.46 18.38
CA CYS A 225 5.84 -2.21 19.81
C CYS A 225 5.57 -3.51 20.58
N ASP A 226 6.59 -4.03 21.26
CA ASP A 226 6.48 -5.26 22.05
C ASP A 226 5.58 -5.14 23.27
N LYS A 227 5.56 -3.97 23.89
CA LYS A 227 4.69 -3.69 25.04
C LYS A 227 3.23 -3.45 24.63
N GLY A 228 2.95 -3.25 23.34
CA GLY A 228 1.60 -2.95 22.85
C GLY A 228 1.05 -1.60 23.30
N ILE A 229 1.90 -0.70 23.79
CA ILE A 229 1.50 0.63 24.30
C ILE A 229 1.43 1.70 23.21
N LEU A 230 1.97 1.43 22.01
CA LEU A 230 1.88 2.37 20.88
C LEU A 230 0.71 1.97 19.98
N VAL A 231 -0.36 2.77 19.99
CA VAL A 231 -1.58 2.55 19.23
C VAL A 231 -1.71 3.59 18.12
N ILE A 232 -2.55 3.32 17.11
CA ILE A 232 -2.89 4.31 16.08
C ILE A 232 -4.30 4.82 16.35
N GLN A 233 -4.42 6.05 16.85
CA GLN A 233 -5.69 6.74 17.08
C GLN A 233 -5.85 7.90 16.09
N TYR A 234 -7.03 8.05 15.49
CA TYR A 234 -7.30 9.13 14.52
C TYR A 234 -6.24 9.27 13.41
N ALA A 235 -5.70 8.13 12.94
CA ALA A 235 -4.60 8.05 11.98
C ALA A 235 -3.27 8.67 12.46
N ARG A 236 -3.04 8.79 13.78
CA ARG A 236 -1.79 9.23 14.40
C ARG A 236 -1.30 8.18 15.41
N PRO A 237 0.01 7.90 15.50
CA PRO A 237 0.58 7.12 16.58
C PRO A 237 0.48 7.84 17.93
N GLU A 238 0.00 7.15 18.96
CA GLU A 238 -0.15 7.66 20.33
C GLU A 238 0.30 6.60 21.35
N LEU A 239 0.95 7.05 22.43
CA LEU A 239 1.39 6.18 23.53
C LEU A 239 0.32 6.10 24.62
N GLU A 240 -0.05 4.88 24.98
CA GLU A 240 -0.92 4.52 26.10
C GLU A 240 -0.09 3.88 27.22
N GLY A 241 0.88 4.63 27.75
CA GLY A 241 1.75 4.18 28.83
C GLY A 241 3.20 4.64 28.68
N GLU A 242 4.06 4.11 29.53
CA GLU A 242 5.47 4.49 29.57
C GLU A 242 6.33 3.53 28.73
N CYS A 243 7.15 4.10 27.85
CA CYS A 243 8.09 3.35 27.04
C CYS A 243 9.26 2.85 27.91
N PRO A 244 9.77 1.63 27.71
CA PRO A 244 11.00 1.19 28.37
C PRO A 244 12.15 2.17 28.10
N LYS A 245 13.04 2.32 29.09
CA LYS A 245 14.23 3.14 28.94
C LYS A 245 15.05 2.66 27.74
N ASP A 246 15.53 3.60 26.94
CA ASP A 246 16.37 3.37 25.76
C ASP A 246 15.69 2.60 24.60
N CYS A 247 14.35 2.47 24.61
CA CYS A 247 13.60 1.83 23.52
C CYS A 247 13.48 2.75 22.29
N ASN A 248 13.88 2.22 21.13
CA ASN A 248 13.86 2.93 19.84
C ASN A 248 13.07 2.20 18.74
N LEU A 249 12.36 1.10 19.06
CA LEU A 249 11.76 0.19 18.07
C LEU A 249 10.82 0.91 17.09
N CYS A 250 9.94 1.80 17.59
CA CYS A 250 9.01 2.54 16.75
C CYS A 250 9.72 3.46 15.74
N TYR A 251 10.84 4.06 16.15
CA TYR A 251 11.67 4.94 15.34
C TYR A 251 12.41 4.12 14.27
N LEU A 252 13.09 3.04 14.68
CA LEU A 252 13.80 2.14 13.78
C LEU A 252 12.86 1.48 12.75
N ALA A 253 11.65 1.08 13.17
CA ALA A 253 10.67 0.41 12.31
C ALA A 253 10.03 1.33 11.28
N CYS A 254 9.96 2.65 11.54
CA CYS A 254 9.25 3.57 10.69
C CYS A 254 9.92 3.71 9.30
N PRO A 255 9.23 3.39 8.18
CA PRO A 255 9.81 3.56 6.85
C PRO A 255 10.00 5.03 6.46
N ARG A 256 9.40 5.98 7.20
CA ARG A 256 9.52 7.42 6.96
C ARG A 256 10.67 8.08 7.73
N VAL A 257 11.23 7.39 8.72
CA VAL A 257 12.52 7.74 9.34
C VAL A 257 13.64 7.37 8.37
N ALA A 258 13.77 6.08 8.08
CA ALA A 258 14.78 5.55 7.17
C ALA A 258 14.27 4.29 6.47
N LEU A 259 14.45 4.25 5.16
CA LEU A 259 14.18 3.10 4.30
C LEU A 259 15.48 2.69 3.57
N PRO A 260 16.17 1.60 3.98
CA PRO A 260 17.37 1.08 3.33
C PRO A 260 17.00 0.31 2.05
N LYS A 261 16.39 1.03 1.11
CA LYS A 261 15.64 0.45 -0.01
C LYS A 261 16.50 -0.49 -0.86
N ARG A 262 17.72 -0.08 -1.24
CA ARG A 262 18.60 -0.88 -2.10
C ARG A 262 19.00 -2.20 -1.44
N GLU A 263 19.26 -2.20 -0.13
CA GLU A 263 19.60 -3.44 0.57
C GLU A 263 18.38 -4.35 0.72
N ILE A 264 17.19 -3.81 0.99
CA ILE A 264 15.94 -4.60 0.94
C ILE A 264 15.78 -5.24 -0.44
N GLU A 265 15.92 -4.45 -1.51
CA GLU A 265 15.83 -4.95 -2.90
C GLU A 265 16.79 -6.10 -3.18
N ASN A 266 18.03 -6.04 -2.69
CA ASN A 266 19.02 -7.10 -2.87
C ASN A 266 18.64 -8.43 -2.18
N ASN A 267 17.76 -8.37 -1.17
CA ASN A 267 17.24 -9.53 -0.46
C ASN A 267 15.96 -10.11 -1.08
N ILE A 268 15.25 -9.38 -1.95
CA ILE A 268 13.97 -9.80 -2.54
C ILE A 268 14.01 -10.02 -4.05
N PHE A 269 14.87 -9.30 -4.77
CA PHE A 269 14.87 -9.29 -6.23
C PHE A 269 16.12 -9.97 -6.79
N PHE A 270 15.91 -11.17 -7.32
CA PHE A 270 16.89 -11.92 -8.09
C PHE A 270 16.46 -11.90 -9.56
N ASN A 271 17.39 -11.67 -10.49
CA ASN A 271 17.13 -11.62 -11.94
C ASN A 271 16.12 -10.54 -12.42
N ALA A 272 16.02 -9.42 -11.70
CA ALA A 272 15.17 -8.30 -12.08
C ALA A 272 15.92 -7.27 -12.93
N THR A 273 15.23 -6.72 -13.93
CA THR A 273 15.65 -5.47 -14.60
C THR A 273 15.17 -4.27 -13.77
N LYS A 274 15.72 -3.08 -14.04
CA LYS A 274 15.37 -1.83 -13.34
C LYS A 274 14.83 -0.80 -14.31
N ASP A 275 13.63 -0.29 -14.02
CA ASP A 275 13.12 0.96 -14.60
C ASP A 275 13.36 2.12 -13.63
N GLU A 276 13.80 3.28 -14.14
CA GLU A 276 14.07 4.44 -13.29
C GLU A 276 12.79 5.06 -12.70
N GLY A 277 11.65 4.90 -13.38
CA GLY A 277 10.35 5.38 -12.96
C GLY A 277 9.74 4.53 -11.85
N PHE A 278 9.60 3.21 -12.04
CA PHE A 278 8.84 2.34 -11.12
C PHE A 278 9.64 1.17 -10.50
N GLY A 279 10.97 1.19 -10.58
CA GLY A 279 11.86 0.30 -9.83
C GLY A 279 12.13 -1.04 -10.49
N LYS A 280 12.58 -2.02 -9.70
CA LYS A 280 12.97 -3.35 -10.18
C LYS A 280 11.76 -4.23 -10.52
N TYR A 281 11.82 -4.95 -11.62
CA TYR A 281 10.76 -5.85 -12.09
C TYR A 281 11.33 -6.98 -12.97
N ILE A 282 10.52 -8.03 -13.18
CA ILE A 282 10.81 -9.12 -14.12
C ILE A 282 10.07 -8.86 -15.44
N ASP A 283 8.74 -8.76 -15.38
CA ASP A 283 7.88 -8.51 -16.55
C ASP A 283 6.60 -7.78 -16.14
N ILE A 284 5.85 -7.31 -17.15
CA ILE A 284 4.64 -6.51 -16.99
C ILE A 284 3.54 -7.07 -17.87
N PHE A 285 2.35 -7.19 -17.31
CA PHE A 285 1.21 -7.81 -17.97
C PHE A 285 -0.07 -7.00 -17.78
N SER A 286 -0.98 -7.12 -18.73
CA SER A 286 -2.41 -6.89 -18.51
C SER A 286 -3.03 -8.20 -18.00
N VAL A 287 -3.70 -8.16 -16.86
CA VAL A 287 -4.31 -9.33 -16.22
C VAL A 287 -5.80 -9.10 -15.97
N ARG A 288 -6.62 -10.12 -16.19
CA ARG A 288 -8.05 -10.09 -15.92
C ARG A 288 -8.51 -11.40 -15.29
N ALA A 289 -9.36 -11.34 -14.27
CA ALA A 289 -10.03 -12.48 -13.68
C ALA A 289 -11.00 -13.13 -14.68
N THR A 290 -11.07 -14.45 -14.71
CA THR A 290 -12.05 -15.20 -15.50
C THR A 290 -13.40 -15.36 -14.78
N ASP A 291 -13.37 -15.25 -13.45
CA ASP A 291 -14.52 -15.41 -12.56
C ASP A 291 -15.45 -14.18 -12.60
N GLU A 292 -16.72 -14.41 -12.97
CA GLU A 292 -17.72 -13.35 -13.09
C GLU A 292 -18.06 -12.67 -11.75
N GLU A 293 -18.03 -13.38 -10.62
CA GLU A 293 -18.31 -12.79 -9.32
C GLU A 293 -17.21 -11.81 -8.92
N ILE A 294 -15.95 -12.18 -9.20
CA ILE A 294 -14.80 -11.30 -9.01
C ILE A 294 -14.95 -10.07 -9.92
N LEU A 295 -15.26 -10.26 -11.20
CA LEU A 295 -15.40 -9.16 -12.15
C LEU A 295 -16.52 -8.17 -11.77
N LYS A 296 -17.63 -8.66 -11.21
CA LYS A 296 -18.75 -7.81 -10.74
C LYS A 296 -18.35 -6.89 -9.58
N LYS A 297 -17.50 -7.36 -8.65
CA LYS A 297 -17.05 -6.58 -7.48
C LYS A 297 -15.75 -5.79 -7.72
N ALA A 298 -14.90 -6.25 -8.63
CA ALA A 298 -13.59 -5.65 -8.86
C ALA A 298 -13.67 -4.22 -9.40
N GLN A 299 -12.61 -3.45 -9.15
CA GLN A 299 -12.46 -2.12 -9.73
C GLN A 299 -12.22 -2.20 -11.24
N ASP A 300 -11.07 -2.76 -11.59
CA ASP A 300 -10.63 -3.03 -12.96
C ASP A 300 -9.92 -4.39 -12.91
N GLY A 301 -10.26 -5.30 -13.82
CA GLY A 301 -9.56 -6.58 -14.02
C GLY A 301 -9.66 -7.64 -12.93
N GLY A 302 -9.83 -7.29 -11.65
CA GLY A 302 -9.98 -8.28 -10.58
C GLY A 302 -8.72 -9.12 -10.30
N ALA A 303 -7.56 -8.72 -10.84
CA ALA A 303 -6.32 -9.50 -10.77
C ALA A 303 -5.90 -9.84 -9.33
N VAL A 304 -5.99 -8.88 -8.40
CA VAL A 304 -5.63 -9.09 -6.99
C VAL A 304 -6.44 -10.23 -6.37
N THR A 305 -7.77 -10.14 -6.47
CA THR A 305 -8.68 -11.13 -5.88
C THR A 305 -8.51 -12.49 -6.56
N ALA A 306 -8.39 -12.55 -7.89
CA ALA A 306 -8.23 -13.81 -8.60
C ALA A 306 -6.92 -14.54 -8.28
N ILE A 307 -5.79 -13.82 -8.25
CA ILE A 307 -4.48 -14.38 -7.88
C ILE A 307 -4.50 -14.92 -6.44
N LEU A 308 -5.13 -14.19 -5.52
CA LEU A 308 -5.21 -14.59 -4.11
C LEU A 308 -6.23 -15.71 -3.86
N SER A 309 -7.33 -15.75 -4.61
CA SER A 309 -8.27 -16.88 -4.60
C SER A 309 -7.57 -18.15 -5.04
N TYR A 310 -6.81 -18.09 -6.14
CA TYR A 310 -5.96 -19.21 -6.58
C TYR A 310 -5.01 -19.65 -5.45
N ALA A 311 -4.28 -18.72 -4.85
CA ALA A 311 -3.32 -19.05 -3.80
C ALA A 311 -3.97 -19.67 -2.55
N LEU A 312 -5.16 -19.20 -2.14
CA LEU A 312 -5.93 -19.76 -1.02
C LEU A 312 -6.45 -21.17 -1.35
N GLU A 313 -7.09 -21.35 -2.50
CA GLU A 313 -7.73 -22.61 -2.89
C GLU A 313 -6.71 -23.73 -3.15
N LYS A 314 -5.49 -23.37 -3.53
CA LYS A 314 -4.36 -24.30 -3.66
C LYS A 314 -3.56 -24.52 -2.38
N GLY A 315 -3.92 -23.85 -1.28
CA GLY A 315 -3.20 -23.94 -0.01
C GLY A 315 -1.76 -23.42 -0.10
N ILE A 316 -1.47 -22.52 -1.04
CA ILE A 316 -0.18 -21.80 -1.14
C ILE A 316 -0.09 -20.80 0.03
N ILE A 317 -1.23 -20.25 0.43
CA ILE A 317 -1.38 -19.38 1.60
C ILE A 317 -2.60 -19.84 2.43
N ASP A 318 -2.54 -19.62 3.74
CA ASP A 318 -3.60 -19.92 4.72
C ASP A 318 -4.52 -18.71 4.99
N GLY A 319 -4.13 -17.52 4.53
CA GLY A 319 -4.94 -16.33 4.68
C GLY A 319 -4.36 -15.10 3.99
N VAL A 320 -5.19 -14.08 3.88
CA VAL A 320 -4.85 -12.79 3.26
C VAL A 320 -5.14 -11.67 4.24
N ILE A 321 -4.14 -10.85 4.53
CA ILE A 321 -4.34 -9.57 5.20
C ILE A 321 -4.62 -8.51 4.13
N SER A 322 -5.81 -7.93 4.18
CA SER A 322 -6.26 -6.90 3.24
C SER A 322 -7.16 -5.89 3.94
N ILE A 323 -7.70 -4.94 3.19
CA ILE A 323 -8.63 -3.92 3.68
C ILE A 323 -10.02 -4.20 3.11
N LYS A 324 -11.03 -4.29 3.97
CA LYS A 324 -12.45 -4.28 3.56
C LYS A 324 -13.04 -2.88 3.71
N SER A 325 -14.13 -2.65 2.98
CA SER A 325 -14.99 -1.48 3.16
C SER A 325 -16.06 -1.80 4.22
N ASP A 326 -16.20 -0.92 5.21
CA ASP A 326 -17.30 -0.91 6.16
C ASP A 326 -17.96 0.47 6.09
N ASP A 327 -19.05 0.59 5.33
CA ASP A 327 -19.66 1.89 4.98
C ASP A 327 -18.63 2.90 4.44
N TRP A 328 -17.81 2.45 3.48
CA TRP A 328 -16.67 3.17 2.89
C TRP A 328 -15.50 3.43 3.82
N LYS A 329 -15.63 3.15 5.11
CA LYS A 329 -14.52 3.22 6.06
C LYS A 329 -13.59 2.02 5.84
N PRO A 330 -12.28 2.22 5.67
CA PRO A 330 -11.36 1.12 5.42
C PRO A 330 -11.00 0.39 6.72
N VAL A 331 -11.30 -0.91 6.80
CA VAL A 331 -11.05 -1.76 7.98
C VAL A 331 -10.11 -2.91 7.60
N PRO A 332 -9.00 -3.12 8.33
CA PRO A 332 -8.10 -4.22 8.05
C PRO A 332 -8.70 -5.55 8.52
N VAL A 333 -8.57 -6.59 7.71
CA VAL A 333 -9.12 -7.93 7.98
C VAL A 333 -8.16 -9.03 7.55
N ILE A 334 -8.37 -10.23 8.11
CA ILE A 334 -7.75 -11.47 7.64
C ILE A 334 -8.86 -12.28 6.98
N SER A 335 -8.70 -12.58 5.69
CA SER A 335 -9.59 -13.48 4.94
C SER A 335 -8.95 -14.86 4.87
N LYS A 336 -9.68 -15.93 5.20
CA LYS A 336 -9.18 -17.32 5.21
C LYS A 336 -9.71 -18.19 4.08
N ASN A 337 -10.63 -17.67 3.27
CA ASN A 337 -11.22 -18.36 2.14
C ASN A 337 -11.63 -17.37 1.04
N ARG A 338 -12.00 -17.88 -0.15
CA ARG A 338 -12.42 -17.07 -1.30
C ARG A 338 -13.60 -16.15 -0.99
N GLU A 339 -14.60 -16.61 -0.24
CA GLU A 339 -15.79 -15.81 0.06
C GLU A 339 -15.46 -14.58 0.91
N GLU A 340 -14.69 -14.76 1.98
CA GLU A 340 -14.19 -13.68 2.83
C GLU A 340 -13.34 -12.69 2.03
N LEU A 341 -12.44 -13.20 1.17
CA LEU A 341 -11.58 -12.39 0.32
C LEU A 341 -12.39 -11.57 -0.69
N LEU A 342 -13.42 -12.16 -1.29
CA LEU A 342 -14.29 -11.50 -2.25
C LEU A 342 -15.03 -10.31 -1.62
N ASN A 343 -15.26 -10.32 -0.30
CA ASN A 343 -15.85 -9.20 0.45
C ASN A 343 -14.86 -8.05 0.73
N THR A 344 -13.58 -8.21 0.36
CA THR A 344 -12.58 -7.14 0.41
C THR A 344 -12.29 -6.53 -0.97
N ALA A 345 -12.96 -7.00 -2.02
CA ALA A 345 -12.77 -6.51 -3.39
C ALA A 345 -13.36 -5.09 -3.58
N GLY A 346 -12.76 -4.33 -4.50
CA GLY A 346 -13.16 -2.96 -4.81
C GLY A 346 -12.08 -1.93 -4.45
N THR A 347 -12.41 -0.65 -4.53
CA THR A 347 -11.50 0.44 -4.15
C THR A 347 -12.04 1.26 -3.00
N ILE A 348 -11.12 1.70 -2.14
CA ILE A 348 -11.38 2.65 -1.08
C ILE A 348 -10.29 3.70 -1.16
N TYR A 349 -10.68 4.96 -1.33
CA TYR A 349 -9.78 6.10 -1.45
C TYR A 349 -9.48 6.72 -0.07
N SER A 350 -9.36 5.87 0.95
CA SER A 350 -8.99 6.24 2.31
C SER A 350 -8.03 5.20 2.89
N SER A 351 -7.09 5.64 3.72
CA SER A 351 -6.07 4.75 4.30
C SER A 351 -6.54 4.05 5.57
N SER A 352 -5.99 2.87 5.84
CA SER A 352 -6.13 2.16 7.11
C SER A 352 -4.78 1.63 7.61
N THR A 353 -4.79 0.96 8.77
CA THR A 353 -3.62 0.55 9.53
C THR A 353 -3.57 -0.98 9.65
N PRO A 354 -3.14 -1.70 8.59
CA PRO A 354 -3.18 -3.17 8.58
C PRO A 354 -2.00 -3.85 9.28
N LEU A 355 -0.84 -3.18 9.40
CA LEU A 355 0.39 -3.85 9.89
C LEU A 355 0.29 -4.41 11.31
N PRO A 356 -0.41 -3.79 12.29
CA PRO A 356 -0.60 -4.39 13.62
C PRO A 356 -1.35 -5.72 13.59
N LEU A 357 -2.15 -5.98 12.54
CA LEU A 357 -2.88 -7.23 12.38
C LEU A 357 -1.94 -8.42 12.13
N LEU A 358 -0.70 -8.16 11.66
CA LEU A 358 0.34 -9.17 11.48
C LEU A 358 0.67 -9.92 12.78
N LYS A 359 0.56 -9.27 13.95
CA LYS A 359 0.81 -9.93 15.25
C LYS A 359 -0.25 -10.98 15.60
N LYS A 360 -1.39 -11.00 14.88
CA LYS A 360 -2.49 -11.96 15.09
C LYS A 360 -2.38 -13.20 14.20
N VAL A 361 -1.50 -13.21 13.20
CA VAL A 361 -1.33 -14.31 12.23
C VAL A 361 -0.16 -15.24 12.57
N LYS A 362 0.06 -15.49 13.87
CA LYS A 362 1.20 -16.31 14.35
C LYS A 362 0.99 -17.79 14.00
N LYS A 363 2.06 -18.45 13.55
CA LYS A 363 2.16 -19.91 13.44
C LYS A 363 1.87 -20.64 14.76
#